data_AF-A0A1D2R377-F1
#
_entry.id   AF-A0A1D2R377-F1
#
_cell.length_a   1.000
_cell.length_b   1.000
_cell.length_c   1.000
_cell.angle_alpha   90.00
_cell.angle_beta   90.00
_cell.angle_gamma   90.00
#
_symmetry.space_group_name_H-M   'P 1'
#
loop_
_entity.id
_entity.type
_entity.pdbx_description
1 polymer ?
#
loop_
_entity_poly.entity_id
_entity_poly.type
_entity_poly.pdbx_seq_one_letter_code
_entity_poly.pdbx_strand_id
1 'polypeptide(L)'
;MKNKIMFLLAIFVIMILITGCTEKPEKELTDNRTAKNDTETIKAENNDSRSNPPEFVSVEEVITRCINECKSRKDNEDFGNGPCLSNEIAPEWVCDTAHKPREEIDNKPENQCSFYREGKAHHFVELDINCSIIKVF
;
A
#
# COMPACT_ATOMS: atom_id res chain seq x y z
N MET A 1 -49.00 17.58 15.74
CA MET A 1 -48.02 16.49 15.52
C MET A 1 -46.80 16.92 14.69
N LYS A 2 -46.94 17.84 13.73
CA LYS A 2 -45.81 18.34 12.89
C LYS A 2 -44.71 19.08 13.67
N ASN A 3 -45.07 19.79 14.74
CA ASN A 3 -44.12 20.63 15.50
C ASN A 3 -43.22 19.82 16.44
N LYS A 4 -43.67 18.63 16.89
CA LYS A 4 -42.87 17.70 17.69
C LYS A 4 -41.83 16.96 16.84
N ILE A 5 -42.16 16.67 15.59
CA ILE A 5 -41.26 16.04 14.61
C ILE A 5 -40.12 17.01 14.21
N MET A 6 -40.41 18.31 14.09
CA MET A 6 -39.38 19.31 13.77
C MET A 6 -38.35 19.49 14.89
N PHE A 7 -38.76 19.43 16.17
CA PHE A 7 -37.85 19.46 17.32
C PHE A 7 -37.00 18.18 17.43
N LEU A 8 -37.56 17.01 17.10
CA LEU A 8 -36.81 15.74 17.10
C LEU A 8 -35.76 15.67 15.99
N LEU A 9 -36.06 16.22 14.80
CA LEU A 9 -35.09 16.31 13.71
C LEU A 9 -33.94 17.29 14.02
N ALA A 10 -34.22 18.41 14.71
CA ALA A 10 -33.18 19.36 15.12
C ALA A 10 -32.21 18.77 16.16
N ILE A 11 -32.72 17.97 17.11
CA ILE A 11 -31.87 17.28 18.12
C ILE A 11 -31.03 16.18 17.45
N PHE A 12 -31.56 15.47 16.46
CA PHE A 12 -30.83 14.43 15.73
C PHE A 12 -29.66 14.98 14.91
N VAL A 13 -29.82 16.17 14.29
CA VAL A 13 -28.74 16.84 13.53
C VAL A 13 -27.62 17.35 14.46
N ILE A 14 -27.95 17.79 15.69
CA ILE A 14 -26.95 18.22 16.68
C ILE A 14 -26.08 17.05 17.18
N MET A 15 -26.64 15.85 17.29
CA MET A 15 -25.90 14.65 17.73
C MET A 15 -24.87 14.14 16.70
N ILE A 16 -25.04 14.45 15.41
CA ILE A 16 -24.11 14.06 14.34
C ILE A 16 -22.85 14.94 14.33
N LEU A 17 -22.90 16.13 14.94
CA LEU A 17 -21.77 17.09 14.96
C LEU A 17 -20.77 16.88 16.13
N ILE A 18 -21.03 15.94 17.04
CA ILE A 18 -20.19 15.68 18.24
C ILE A 18 -19.48 14.32 18.22
N THR A 19 -19.52 13.57 17.12
CA THR A 19 -18.64 12.40 16.96
C THR A 19 -17.27 12.88 16.51
N GLY A 20 -16.48 13.31 17.50
CA GLY A 20 -15.14 13.85 17.33
C GLY A 20 -14.15 12.85 16.73
N CYS A 21 -13.16 13.41 16.05
CA CYS A 21 -11.91 12.72 15.73
C CYS A 21 -11.24 12.29 17.04
N THR A 22 -10.96 11.00 17.19
CA THR A 22 -10.00 10.53 18.20
C THR A 22 -8.59 10.75 17.65
N GLU A 23 -7.81 11.57 18.36
CA GLU A 23 -6.36 11.63 18.15
C GLU A 23 -5.75 10.28 18.55
N LYS A 24 -5.01 9.70 17.61
CA LYS A 24 -4.27 8.46 17.77
C LYS A 24 -3.14 8.69 18.77
N PRO A 25 -2.98 7.85 19.82
CA PRO A 25 -1.88 8.01 20.76
C PRO A 25 -0.53 7.84 20.07
N GLU A 26 0.32 8.85 20.23
CA GLU A 26 1.72 8.88 19.87
C GLU A 26 2.45 7.77 20.64
N LYS A 27 3.04 6.81 19.90
CA LYS A 27 3.91 5.82 20.51
C LYS A 27 5.22 6.52 20.84
N GLU A 28 5.45 6.69 22.14
CA GLU A 28 6.74 7.04 22.73
C GLU A 28 7.79 6.03 22.24
N LEU A 29 8.67 6.48 21.35
CA LEU A 29 9.86 5.74 20.93
C LEU A 29 10.86 5.83 22.08
N THR A 30 10.85 4.83 22.95
CA THR A 30 11.86 4.68 24.00
C THR A 30 13.19 4.26 23.37
N ASP A 31 14.09 5.24 23.31
CA ASP A 31 15.50 5.10 22.94
C ASP A 31 16.24 4.28 24.00
N ASN A 32 16.46 3.00 23.72
CA ASN A 32 17.33 2.14 24.51
C ASN A 32 18.77 2.21 23.97
N ARG A 33 19.39 3.39 24.05
CA ARG A 33 20.85 3.52 24.00
C ARG A 33 21.48 2.96 25.26
N THR A 34 21.92 1.71 25.19
CA THR A 34 22.99 1.23 26.07
C THR A 34 24.33 1.60 25.42
N ALA A 35 24.97 2.65 25.96
CA ALA A 35 26.40 2.89 25.86
C ALA A 35 27.15 1.61 26.30
N LYS A 36 28.32 1.20 25.82
CA LYS A 36 29.54 1.94 25.52
C LYS A 36 30.56 0.86 25.12
N ASN A 37 30.99 0.80 23.87
CA ASN A 37 32.22 0.08 23.53
C ASN A 37 33.24 1.14 23.16
N ASP A 38 34.08 1.49 24.14
CA ASP A 38 35.26 2.30 23.94
C ASP A 38 36.28 1.44 23.21
N THR A 39 36.40 1.62 21.90
CA THR A 39 37.69 1.44 21.23
C THR A 39 37.86 2.54 20.22
N GLU A 40 38.66 3.50 20.68
CA GLU A 40 39.31 4.54 19.94
C GLU A 40 39.92 4.00 18.63
N THR A 41 39.44 4.47 17.50
CA THR A 41 40.28 4.65 16.31
C THR A 41 39.79 5.86 15.54
N ILE A 42 40.58 6.92 15.60
CA ILE A 42 40.41 8.14 14.84
C ILE A 42 40.50 7.81 13.35
N LYS A 43 39.40 7.99 12.62
CA LYS A 43 39.41 8.44 11.22
C LYS A 43 38.29 9.44 11.01
N ALA A 44 38.67 10.68 10.78
CA ALA A 44 37.76 11.72 10.33
C ALA A 44 37.36 11.41 8.89
N GLU A 45 36.09 11.06 8.68
CA GLU A 45 35.44 11.16 7.37
C GLU A 45 34.11 11.87 7.57
N ASN A 46 34.05 13.07 7.00
CA ASN A 46 32.82 13.80 6.74
C ASN A 46 31.92 12.90 5.89
N ASN A 47 30.80 12.42 6.42
CA ASN A 47 29.78 11.78 5.57
C ASN A 47 28.54 12.66 5.50
N ASP A 48 28.51 13.33 4.35
CA ASP A 48 27.49 14.16 3.78
C ASP A 48 26.08 13.55 3.89
N SER A 49 25.20 14.29 4.56
CA SER A 49 23.75 14.10 4.54
C SER A 49 23.20 14.62 3.21
N ARG A 50 23.48 13.92 2.10
CA ARG A 50 22.73 14.02 0.83
C ARG A 50 22.99 12.81 -0.07
N SER A 51 21.90 12.30 -0.64
CA SER A 51 21.82 11.29 -1.71
C SER A 51 22.32 9.88 -1.38
N ASN A 52 21.52 9.09 -0.66
CA ASN A 52 21.38 7.71 -1.12
C ASN A 52 20.53 7.76 -2.40
N PRO A 53 21.05 7.32 -3.56
CA PRO A 53 20.21 7.06 -4.73
C PRO A 53 19.04 6.16 -4.33
N PRO A 54 17.87 6.23 -5.02
CA PRO A 54 16.81 5.28 -4.77
C PRO A 54 17.39 3.87 -4.80
N GLU A 55 17.20 3.17 -3.69
CA GLU A 55 17.69 1.81 -3.46
C GLU A 55 17.30 0.95 -4.67
N PHE A 56 18.29 0.39 -5.36
CA PHE A 56 18.03 -0.44 -6.54
C PHE A 56 17.37 -1.75 -6.07
N VAL A 57 16.07 -1.87 -6.31
CA VAL A 57 15.28 -3.07 -5.99
C VAL A 57 15.42 -4.06 -7.13
N SER A 58 15.79 -5.31 -6.83
CA SER A 58 15.91 -6.36 -7.84
C SER A 58 14.52 -6.83 -8.32
N VAL A 59 14.41 -7.32 -9.57
CA VAL A 59 13.16 -7.87 -10.10
C VAL A 59 12.64 -9.04 -9.25
N GLU A 60 13.53 -9.90 -8.76
CA GLU A 60 13.17 -11.03 -7.89
C GLU A 60 12.53 -10.54 -6.57
N GLU A 61 13.06 -9.44 -6.03
CA GLU A 61 12.47 -8.81 -4.85
C GLU A 61 11.09 -8.22 -5.15
N VAL A 62 10.90 -7.56 -6.29
CA VAL A 62 9.58 -7.05 -6.71
C VAL A 62 8.56 -8.19 -6.87
N ILE A 63 8.95 -9.29 -7.50
CA ILE A 63 8.12 -10.49 -7.65
C ILE A 63 7.75 -11.04 -6.27
N THR A 64 8.72 -11.16 -5.37
CA THR A 64 8.51 -11.65 -4.00
C THR A 64 7.53 -10.76 -3.23
N ARG A 65 7.70 -9.43 -3.33
CA ARG A 65 6.78 -8.46 -2.72
C ARG A 65 5.36 -8.62 -3.28
N CYS A 66 5.21 -8.72 -4.60
CA CYS A 66 3.90 -8.88 -5.24
C CYS A 66 3.18 -10.19 -4.85
N ILE A 67 3.91 -11.32 -4.79
CA ILE A 67 3.34 -12.60 -4.34
C ILE A 67 2.91 -12.52 -2.87
N ASN A 68 3.71 -11.90 -2.01
CA ASN A 68 3.39 -11.75 -0.60
C ASN A 68 2.16 -10.85 -0.39
N GLU A 69 2.05 -9.76 -1.16
CA GLU A 69 0.88 -8.88 -1.16
C GLU A 69 -0.39 -9.63 -1.58
N CYS A 70 -0.30 -10.44 -2.64
CA CYS A 70 -1.42 -11.27 -3.07
C CYS A 70 -1.86 -12.24 -1.98
N LYS A 71 -0.91 -12.97 -1.38
CA LYS A 71 -1.19 -13.96 -0.33
C LYS A 71 -1.75 -13.35 0.95
N SER A 72 -1.29 -12.16 1.35
CA SER A 72 -1.75 -11.50 2.58
C SER A 72 -3.23 -11.07 2.49
N ARG A 73 -3.72 -10.80 1.27
CA ARG A 73 -5.08 -10.32 1.02
C ARG A 73 -6.05 -11.41 0.60
N LYS A 74 -5.57 -12.49 -0.01
CA LYS A 74 -6.40 -13.53 -0.64
C LYS A 74 -7.47 -14.17 0.27
N ASP A 75 -7.21 -14.24 1.57
CA ASP A 75 -8.18 -14.81 2.53
C ASP A 75 -9.32 -13.84 2.89
N ASN A 76 -9.14 -12.54 2.64
CA ASN A 76 -10.06 -11.48 3.06
C ASN A 76 -10.68 -10.70 1.88
N GLU A 77 -10.25 -10.98 0.66
CA GLU A 77 -10.66 -10.24 -0.54
C GLU A 77 -10.93 -11.20 -1.70
N ASP A 78 -11.99 -10.90 -2.46
CA ASP A 78 -12.32 -11.63 -3.68
C ASP A 78 -11.53 -11.08 -4.87
N PHE A 79 -10.65 -11.91 -5.43
CA PHE A 79 -9.87 -11.57 -6.62
C PHE A 79 -10.59 -11.92 -7.93
N GLY A 80 -11.85 -12.37 -7.88
CA GLY A 80 -12.64 -12.69 -9.08
C GLY A 80 -12.91 -11.50 -10.01
N ASN A 81 -12.65 -10.27 -9.57
CA ASN A 81 -12.67 -9.10 -10.45
C ASN A 81 -11.27 -8.74 -10.99
N GLY A 82 -10.20 -9.43 -10.61
CA GLY A 82 -8.82 -9.09 -10.97
C GLY A 82 -8.38 -7.74 -10.40
N PRO A 83 -8.38 -7.52 -9.08
CA PRO A 83 -8.00 -6.23 -8.52
C PRO A 83 -6.52 -5.91 -8.76
N CYS A 84 -6.24 -4.62 -8.90
CA CYS A 84 -4.88 -4.11 -8.69
C CYS A 84 -4.48 -4.35 -7.23
N LEU A 85 -3.36 -5.02 -7.02
CA LEU A 85 -2.85 -5.26 -5.67
C LEU A 85 -2.04 -4.07 -5.16
N SER A 86 -1.19 -3.48 -6.00
CA SER A 86 -0.48 -2.25 -5.67
C SER A 86 -0.16 -1.43 -6.91
N ASN A 87 -0.47 -0.13 -6.83
CA ASN A 87 -0.06 0.85 -7.82
C ASN A 87 1.45 1.19 -7.75
N GLU A 88 2.13 0.86 -6.66
CA GLU A 88 3.55 1.14 -6.49
C GLU A 88 4.16 0.12 -5.51
N ILE A 89 4.45 -1.08 -5.98
CA ILE A 89 5.09 -2.13 -5.15
C ILE A 89 6.61 -1.91 -5.01
N ALA A 90 7.18 -1.19 -5.98
CA ALA A 90 8.53 -0.65 -6.04
C ALA A 90 8.53 0.55 -7.03
N PRO A 91 9.57 1.38 -7.08
CA PRO A 91 9.61 2.53 -7.99
C PRO A 91 9.33 2.12 -9.44
N GLU A 92 8.28 2.68 -10.05
CA GLU A 92 7.81 2.38 -11.41
C GLU A 92 7.24 0.96 -11.64
N TRP A 93 6.98 0.18 -10.58
CA TRP A 93 6.39 -1.17 -10.65
C TRP A 93 4.98 -1.23 -10.05
N VAL A 94 4.06 -1.88 -10.76
CA VAL A 94 2.76 -2.31 -10.21
C VAL A 94 2.72 -3.81 -9.91
N CYS A 95 1.77 -4.22 -9.07
CA CYS A 95 1.41 -5.60 -8.83
C CYS A 95 -0.07 -5.79 -9.16
N ASP A 96 -0.37 -6.58 -10.19
CA ASP A 96 -1.70 -6.74 -10.78
C ASP A 96 -2.17 -8.21 -10.71
N THR A 97 -3.48 -8.44 -10.74
CA THR A 97 -4.04 -9.80 -10.84
C THR A 97 -4.96 -9.94 -12.03
N ALA A 98 -4.95 -11.11 -12.67
CA ALA A 98 -5.83 -11.43 -13.78
C ALA A 98 -6.22 -12.92 -13.78
N HIS A 99 -7.20 -13.32 -14.58
CA HIS A 99 -7.49 -14.73 -14.80
C HIS A 99 -6.45 -15.38 -15.73
N LYS A 100 -6.27 -16.70 -15.60
CA LYS A 100 -5.43 -17.51 -16.48
C LYS A 100 -6.18 -18.78 -16.90
N PRO A 101 -6.75 -18.85 -18.14
CA PRO A 101 -6.72 -17.84 -19.20
C PRO A 101 -7.40 -16.51 -18.83
N ARG A 102 -6.97 -15.41 -19.45
CA ARG A 102 -7.60 -14.09 -19.25
C ARG A 102 -9.08 -14.12 -19.63
N GLU A 103 -9.87 -13.36 -18.87
CA GLU A 103 -11.30 -13.16 -19.09
C GLU A 103 -11.61 -11.70 -19.41
N GLU A 104 -12.80 -11.41 -19.93
CA GLU A 104 -13.19 -10.03 -20.29
C GLU A 104 -13.24 -9.10 -19.07
N ILE A 105 -13.44 -9.64 -17.87
CA ILE A 105 -13.42 -8.87 -16.63
C ILE A 105 -12.04 -8.26 -16.35
N ASP A 106 -10.96 -8.92 -16.76
CA ASP A 106 -9.57 -8.45 -16.57
C ASP A 106 -9.24 -7.25 -17.47
N ASN A 107 -9.97 -7.09 -18.57
CA ASN A 107 -9.75 -5.99 -19.52
C ASN A 107 -10.42 -4.69 -19.08
N LYS A 108 -11.23 -4.73 -18.01
CA LYS A 108 -11.94 -3.53 -17.54
C LYS A 108 -10.95 -2.53 -16.92
N PRO A 109 -11.03 -1.24 -17.28
CA PRO A 109 -10.17 -0.19 -16.73
C PRO A 109 -10.06 -0.15 -15.20
N GLU A 110 -11.15 -0.43 -14.51
CA GLU A 110 -11.27 -0.46 -13.05
C GLU A 110 -10.58 -1.65 -12.38
N ASN A 111 -10.31 -2.71 -13.14
CA ASN A 111 -9.69 -3.95 -12.70
C ASN A 111 -8.22 -4.03 -13.12
N GLN A 112 -7.58 -2.89 -13.31
CA GLN A 112 -6.19 -2.79 -13.71
C GLN A 112 -5.53 -1.71 -12.87
N CYS A 113 -4.25 -1.88 -12.56
CA CYS A 113 -3.50 -0.83 -11.85
C CYS A 113 -3.50 0.49 -12.63
N SER A 114 -4.02 1.54 -11.99
CA SER A 114 -4.15 2.86 -12.60
C SER A 114 -2.80 3.48 -12.92
N PHE A 115 -1.76 3.21 -12.12
CA PHE A 115 -0.42 3.74 -12.38
C PHE A 115 0.17 3.23 -13.69
N TYR A 116 -0.07 1.97 -14.03
CA TYR A 116 0.36 1.44 -15.33
C TYR A 116 -0.47 2.04 -16.47
N ARG A 117 -1.79 2.12 -16.30
CA ARG A 117 -2.70 2.73 -17.29
C ARG A 117 -2.44 4.22 -17.55
N GLU A 118 -2.01 4.96 -16.54
CA GLU A 118 -1.71 6.39 -16.60
C GLU A 118 -0.25 6.68 -16.98
N GLY A 119 0.61 5.66 -17.12
CA GLY A 119 2.03 5.83 -17.45
C GLY A 119 2.90 6.35 -16.30
N LYS A 120 2.46 6.17 -15.04
CA LYS A 120 3.24 6.46 -13.83
C LYS A 120 4.14 5.31 -13.41
N ALA A 121 3.78 4.10 -13.82
CA ALA A 121 4.58 2.89 -13.69
C ALA A 121 4.77 2.28 -15.07
N HIS A 122 5.95 1.75 -15.33
CA HIS A 122 6.36 1.20 -16.63
C HIS A 122 6.54 -0.32 -16.59
N HIS A 123 6.58 -0.87 -15.38
CA HIS A 123 6.76 -2.29 -15.13
C HIS A 123 5.60 -2.88 -14.34
N PHE A 124 5.37 -4.18 -14.49
CA PHE A 124 4.38 -4.90 -13.71
C PHE A 124 4.79 -6.34 -13.43
N VAL A 125 4.37 -6.83 -12.27
CA VAL A 125 4.22 -8.26 -12.01
C VAL A 125 2.73 -8.57 -12.08
N GLU A 126 2.33 -9.46 -12.99
CA GLU A 126 0.94 -9.92 -13.09
C GLU A 126 0.84 -11.35 -12.56
N LEU A 127 -0.01 -11.53 -11.57
CA LEU A 127 -0.31 -12.81 -10.95
C LEU A 127 -1.68 -13.31 -11.41
N ASP A 128 -1.89 -14.62 -11.33
CA ASP A 128 -3.24 -15.16 -11.42
C ASP A 128 -3.99 -14.95 -10.10
N ILE A 129 -5.30 -15.19 -10.12
CA ILE A 129 -6.14 -15.08 -8.92
C ILE A 129 -5.68 -16.00 -7.77
N ASN A 130 -4.79 -16.97 -8.02
CA ASN A 130 -4.19 -17.87 -7.03
C ASN A 130 -2.76 -17.46 -6.63
N CYS A 131 -2.35 -16.24 -6.94
CA CYS A 131 -1.04 -15.68 -6.63
C CYS A 131 0.13 -16.38 -7.32
N SER A 132 -0.12 -17.05 -8.46
CA SER A 132 0.93 -17.63 -9.30
C SER A 132 1.30 -16.67 -10.43
N ILE A 133 2.56 -16.63 -10.83
CA ILE A 133 3.02 -15.68 -11.85
C ILE A 133 2.39 -15.99 -13.22
N ILE A 134 1.80 -14.97 -13.85
CA ILE A 134 1.42 -14.99 -15.27
C ILE A 134 2.56 -14.44 -16.11
N LYS A 135 2.97 -13.19 -15.84
CA LYS A 135 4.01 -12.48 -16.58
C LYS A 135 4.68 -11.40 -15.73
N VAL A 136 5.89 -11.04 -16.12
CA VAL A 136 6.68 -9.94 -15.57
C VAL A 136 7.21 -9.12 -16.75
N PHE A 137 7.05 -7.80 -16.71
CA PHE A 137 7.42 -6.87 -17.78
C PHE A 137 7.99 -5.58 -17.19
#